data_AF-A0A6I4XNA9-F1
#
_entry.id   AF-A0A6I4XNA9-F1
#
_cell.length_a   1.000
_cell.length_b   1.000
_cell.length_c   1.000
_cell.angle_alpha   90.00
_cell.angle_beta   90.00
_cell.angle_gamma   90.00
#
_symmetry.space_group_name_H-M   'P 1'
#
loop_
_entity.id
_entity.type
_entity.pdbx_description
1 polymer ?
#
loop_
_entity_poly.entity_id
_entity_poly.type
_entity_poly.pdbx_seq_one_letter_code
_entity_poly.pdbx_strand_id
1 'polypeptide(L)'
;MEMGEVIRQYRKKKGLTQEELAKRLGVTAPAVNKWEKGHSHPDILLLAPIARLLDISLDTLFSFEKELTVTEINQIIRELDHKLKNQPFEDVFRWAKEILDTYPNCEQLIGQVALLLDVQLLEQAVPAKETYQKHIHRWYERALESRDEDTRNRAADSLFGFYVRKEAYEKAESYLHYFSNQNPERKIKQAYLYSKTGRVAEAYQAYEELLFSGYQRMSMVFQQLYLLAMKDENNAKAHLLIKKQSELAKLFEMGEYHEVSSDLDLAIAEKDAERTVETMEKIIASVAKINDFTHSTLYEHMTFKEIDSNFVNGLYENLFRMFSDEETFSWLKTNERWQVLVGDRR
;
A
#
# COMPACT_ATOMS: atom_id res chain seq x y z
N MET A 1 -16.27 30.07 1.36
CA MET A 1 -17.02 31.32 1.64
C MET A 1 -16.53 32.36 0.65
N GLU A 2 -17.40 33.24 0.17
CA GLU A 2 -16.94 34.37 -0.65
C GLU A 2 -16.43 35.52 0.22
N MET A 3 -15.51 36.34 -0.30
CA MET A 3 -14.91 37.48 0.43
C MET A 3 -15.97 38.39 1.09
N GLY A 4 -17.08 38.64 0.41
CA GLY A 4 -18.20 39.43 0.93
C GLY A 4 -18.82 38.86 2.21
N GLU A 5 -18.96 37.53 2.27
CA GLU A 5 -19.49 36.83 3.44
C GLU A 5 -18.51 36.92 4.62
N VAL A 6 -17.21 36.81 4.35
CA VAL A 6 -16.16 36.97 5.37
C VAL A 6 -16.19 38.39 5.93
N ILE A 7 -16.24 39.42 5.07
CA ILE A 7 -16.34 40.82 5.51
C ILE A 7 -17.56 41.01 6.43
N ARG A 8 -18.73 40.50 6.01
CA ARG A 8 -19.96 40.59 6.79
C ARG A 8 -19.86 39.88 8.14
N GLN A 9 -19.30 38.67 8.15
CA GLN A 9 -19.14 37.86 9.35
C GLN A 9 -18.24 38.56 10.37
N TYR A 10 -17.05 38.98 9.95
CA TYR A 10 -16.07 39.58 10.85
C TYR A 10 -16.43 41.00 11.26
N ARG A 11 -17.10 41.78 10.39
CA ARG A 11 -17.69 43.08 10.77
C ARG A 11 -18.68 42.90 11.92
N LYS A 12 -19.59 41.93 11.81
CA LYS A 12 -20.56 41.61 12.87
C LYS A 12 -19.87 41.12 14.15
N LYS A 13 -18.82 40.30 14.06
CA LYS A 13 -18.02 39.87 15.23
C LYS A 13 -17.36 41.05 15.96
N LYS A 14 -16.95 42.09 15.23
CA LYS A 14 -16.41 43.35 15.80
C LYS A 14 -17.52 44.32 16.26
N GLY A 15 -18.79 43.95 16.13
CA GLY A 15 -19.93 44.79 16.53
C GLY A 15 -20.14 46.03 15.65
N LEU A 16 -19.56 46.08 14.45
CA LEU A 16 -19.61 47.25 13.58
C LEU A 16 -20.85 47.24 12.68
N THR A 17 -21.45 48.41 12.42
CA THR A 17 -22.44 48.59 11.35
C THR A 17 -21.77 48.74 9.98
N GLN A 18 -22.54 48.63 8.88
CA GLN A 18 -21.98 48.85 7.53
C GLN A 18 -21.49 50.30 7.38
N GLU A 19 -22.21 51.25 7.97
CA GLU A 19 -21.86 52.67 8.02
C GLU A 19 -20.57 52.92 8.79
N GLU A 20 -20.37 52.25 9.93
CA GLU A 20 -19.16 52.38 10.73
C GLU A 20 -17.94 51.78 10.04
N LEU A 21 -18.10 50.62 9.41
CA LEU A 21 -17.04 50.01 8.61
C LEU A 21 -16.66 50.94 7.44
N ALA A 22 -17.66 51.45 6.72
CA ALA A 22 -17.46 52.36 5.59
C ALA A 22 -16.72 53.64 6.00
N LYS A 23 -17.14 54.27 7.11
CA LYS A 23 -16.54 55.48 7.65
C LYS A 23 -15.07 55.28 8.00
N ARG A 24 -14.71 54.15 8.62
CA ARG A 24 -13.32 53.83 9.01
C ARG A 24 -12.42 53.53 7.81
N LEU A 25 -12.99 53.05 6.71
CA LEU A 25 -12.26 52.73 5.48
C LEU A 25 -12.28 53.86 4.44
N GLY A 26 -12.95 54.99 4.73
CA GLY A 26 -13.05 56.12 3.79
C GLY A 26 -13.92 55.83 2.57
N VAL A 27 -14.89 54.92 2.68
CA VAL A 27 -15.81 54.52 1.59
C VAL A 27 -17.27 54.79 1.97
N THR A 28 -18.19 54.50 1.07
CA THR A 28 -19.63 54.68 1.30
C THR A 28 -20.28 53.38 1.82
N ALA A 29 -21.30 53.49 2.68
CA ALA A 29 -22.04 52.33 3.17
C ALA A 29 -22.67 51.47 2.04
N PRO A 30 -23.19 52.04 0.94
CA PRO A 30 -23.60 51.26 -0.23
C PRO A 30 -22.49 50.43 -0.86
N ALA A 31 -21.23 50.90 -0.84
CA ALA A 31 -20.10 50.12 -1.34
C ALA A 31 -19.88 48.88 -0.46
N VAL A 32 -19.86 49.04 0.86
CA VAL A 32 -19.77 47.92 1.81
C VAL A 32 -20.93 46.93 1.64
N ASN A 33 -22.15 47.42 1.47
CA ASN A 33 -23.32 46.56 1.22
C ASN A 33 -23.19 45.75 -0.07
N LYS A 34 -22.65 46.35 -1.15
CA LYS A 34 -22.38 45.62 -2.40
C LYS A 34 -21.29 44.57 -2.23
N TRP A 35 -20.23 44.87 -1.48
CA TRP A 35 -19.19 43.88 -1.14
C TRP A 35 -19.77 42.71 -0.37
N GLU A 36 -20.53 42.97 0.71
CA GLU A 36 -21.12 41.93 1.55
C GLU A 36 -22.17 41.06 0.84
N LYS A 37 -22.70 41.52 -0.29
CA LYS A 37 -23.64 40.79 -1.16
C LYS A 37 -22.97 40.15 -2.39
N GLY A 38 -21.66 40.30 -2.57
CA GLY A 38 -20.94 39.79 -3.75
C GLY A 38 -21.24 40.54 -5.05
N HIS A 39 -21.86 41.72 -5.00
CA HIS A 39 -22.18 42.51 -6.20
C HIS A 39 -21.00 43.33 -6.73
N SER A 40 -19.97 43.54 -5.91
CA SER A 40 -18.70 44.15 -6.29
C SER A 40 -17.61 43.73 -5.32
N HIS A 41 -16.34 43.94 -5.66
CA HIS A 41 -15.22 43.72 -4.77
C HIS A 41 -14.68 45.03 -4.20
N PRO A 42 -14.06 45.02 -3.02
CA PRO A 42 -13.23 46.15 -2.57
C PRO A 42 -12.08 46.40 -3.55
N ASP A 43 -11.64 47.65 -3.64
CA ASP A 43 -10.41 47.99 -4.34
C ASP A 43 -9.23 47.21 -3.73
N ILE A 44 -8.25 46.81 -4.55
CA ILE A 44 -7.06 46.09 -4.10
C ILE A 44 -6.33 46.82 -2.96
N LEU A 45 -6.33 48.17 -2.99
CA LEU A 45 -5.72 49.01 -1.97
C LEU A 45 -6.48 49.00 -0.64
N LEU A 46 -7.75 48.59 -0.64
CA LEU A 46 -8.59 48.49 0.56
C LEU A 46 -8.50 47.12 1.26
N LEU A 47 -7.91 46.10 0.63
CA LEU A 47 -7.83 44.75 1.19
C LEU A 47 -7.06 44.70 2.50
N ALA A 48 -5.85 45.29 2.54
CA ALA A 48 -5.05 45.34 3.77
C ALA A 48 -5.70 46.20 4.87
N PRO A 49 -6.25 47.39 4.59
CA PRO A 49 -7.08 48.13 5.54
C PRO A 49 -8.27 47.34 6.09
N ILE A 50 -9.02 46.63 5.24
CA ILE A 50 -10.15 45.79 5.65
C ILE A 50 -9.67 44.70 6.59
N ALA A 51 -8.62 43.95 6.21
CA ALA A 51 -8.08 42.87 7.02
C ALA A 51 -7.62 43.36 8.41
N ARG A 52 -6.89 44.49 8.48
CA ARG A 52 -6.46 45.10 9.76
C ARG A 52 -7.63 45.57 10.61
N LEU A 53 -8.64 46.20 10.00
CA LEU A 53 -9.80 46.71 10.73
C LEU A 53 -10.67 45.57 11.29
N LEU A 54 -10.79 44.47 10.54
CA LEU A 54 -11.53 43.29 10.94
C LEU A 54 -10.72 42.33 11.82
N ASP A 55 -9.41 42.57 11.96
CA ASP A 55 -8.47 41.77 12.76
C ASP A 55 -8.36 40.33 12.25
N ILE A 56 -8.13 40.21 10.94
CA ILE A 56 -7.96 38.96 10.21
C ILE A 56 -6.76 39.05 9.27
N SER A 57 -6.25 37.90 8.82
CA SER A 57 -5.27 37.87 7.73
C SER A 57 -5.95 38.09 6.38
N LEU A 58 -5.15 38.44 5.36
CA LEU A 58 -5.63 38.44 3.98
C LEU A 58 -6.10 37.03 3.57
N ASP A 59 -5.43 35.96 4.01
CA ASP A 59 -5.84 34.60 3.72
C ASP A 59 -7.27 34.33 4.21
N THR A 60 -7.59 34.74 5.45
CA THR A 60 -8.95 34.65 5.97
C THR A 60 -9.93 35.50 5.15
N LEU A 61 -9.56 36.74 4.79
CA LEU A 61 -10.39 37.64 3.98
C LEU A 61 -10.75 37.02 2.62
N PHE A 62 -9.81 36.35 1.99
CA PHE A 62 -10.00 35.66 0.72
C PHE A 62 -10.63 34.28 0.85
N SER A 63 -10.85 33.78 2.08
CA SER A 63 -11.13 32.36 2.33
C SER A 63 -10.11 31.45 1.62
N PHE A 64 -8.86 31.91 1.57
CA PHE A 64 -7.77 31.17 0.96
C PHE A 64 -7.37 30.04 1.90
N GLU A 65 -7.68 28.81 1.51
CA GLU A 65 -7.10 27.62 2.10
C GLU A 65 -5.84 27.27 1.31
N LYS A 66 -4.73 27.14 2.02
CA LYS A 66 -3.40 26.97 1.43
C LYS A 66 -3.29 25.69 0.59
N GLU A 67 -4.03 24.66 0.98
CA GLU A 67 -4.04 23.35 0.36
C GLU A 67 -5.50 22.91 0.24
N LEU A 68 -5.85 22.29 -0.88
CA LEU A 68 -7.16 21.67 -1.04
C LEU A 68 -7.32 20.54 -0.02
N THR A 69 -8.50 20.48 0.59
CA THR A 69 -8.87 19.33 1.40
C THR A 69 -9.08 18.09 0.52
N VAL A 70 -8.95 16.90 1.10
CA VAL A 70 -9.23 15.63 0.40
C VAL A 70 -10.63 15.61 -0.19
N THR A 71 -11.61 16.23 0.48
CA THR A 71 -13.00 16.32 0.00
C THR A 71 -13.12 17.18 -1.25
N GLU A 72 -12.44 18.32 -1.30
CA GLU A 72 -12.44 19.21 -2.47
C GLU A 72 -11.70 18.57 -3.65
N ILE A 73 -10.55 17.92 -3.40
CA ILE A 73 -9.85 17.14 -4.42
C ILE A 73 -10.81 16.09 -5.00
N ASN A 74 -11.48 15.30 -4.14
CA ASN A 74 -12.41 14.28 -4.59
C ASN A 74 -13.59 14.86 -5.39
N GLN A 75 -14.05 16.07 -5.06
CA GLN A 75 -15.12 16.74 -5.81
C GLN A 75 -14.64 17.12 -7.22
N ILE A 76 -13.44 17.70 -7.34
CA ILE A 76 -12.81 18.04 -8.62
C ILE A 76 -12.61 16.77 -9.47
N ILE A 77 -12.13 15.69 -8.85
CA ILE A 77 -11.89 14.42 -9.54
C ILE A 77 -13.20 13.77 -10.03
N ARG A 78 -14.28 13.85 -9.25
CA ARG A 78 -15.62 13.42 -9.70
C ARG A 78 -16.14 14.25 -10.86
N GLU A 79 -15.93 15.56 -10.82
CA GLU A 79 -16.29 16.44 -11.92
C GLU A 79 -15.48 16.13 -13.18
N LEU A 80 -14.18 15.87 -13.05
CA LEU A 80 -13.32 15.43 -14.15
C LEU A 80 -13.84 14.14 -14.80
N ASP A 81 -14.11 13.11 -14.00
CA ASP A 81 -14.67 11.83 -14.48
C ASP A 81 -16.02 12.03 -15.19
N HIS A 82 -16.90 12.85 -14.62
CA HIS A 82 -18.18 13.17 -15.26
C HIS A 82 -17.98 13.89 -16.60
N LYS A 83 -17.06 14.87 -16.68
CA LYS A 83 -16.76 15.58 -17.92
C LYS A 83 -16.15 14.65 -18.97
N LEU A 84 -15.21 13.78 -18.60
CA LEU A 84 -14.59 12.79 -19.50
C LEU A 84 -15.62 11.87 -20.17
N LYS A 85 -16.72 11.56 -19.49
CA LYS A 85 -17.80 10.72 -20.03
C LYS A 85 -18.75 11.46 -20.97
N ASN A 86 -18.84 12.78 -20.86
CA ASN A 86 -19.90 13.56 -21.50
C ASN A 86 -19.41 14.67 -22.45
N GLN A 87 -18.10 14.91 -22.51
CA GLN A 87 -17.52 16.02 -23.27
C GLN A 87 -16.29 15.55 -24.09
N PRO A 88 -15.95 16.26 -25.18
CA PRO A 88 -14.76 15.96 -25.96
C PRO A 88 -13.48 16.04 -25.12
N PHE A 89 -12.55 15.10 -25.31
CA PHE A 89 -11.32 15.02 -24.51
C PHE A 89 -10.51 16.33 -24.50
N GLU A 90 -10.42 17.04 -25.63
CA GLU A 90 -9.68 18.30 -25.72
C GLU A 90 -10.23 19.38 -24.78
N ASP A 91 -11.56 19.51 -24.70
CA ASP A 91 -12.21 20.50 -23.83
C ASP A 91 -11.99 20.15 -22.36
N VAL A 92 -12.10 18.86 -22.03
CA VAL A 92 -11.86 18.36 -20.67
C VAL A 92 -10.40 18.53 -20.26
N PHE A 93 -9.46 18.27 -21.18
CA PHE A 93 -8.04 18.47 -20.94
C PHE A 93 -7.72 19.94 -20.67
N ARG A 94 -8.31 20.87 -21.43
CA ARG A 94 -8.14 22.31 -21.23
C ARG A 94 -8.66 22.75 -19.86
N TRP A 95 -9.86 22.31 -19.50
CA TRP A 95 -10.42 22.56 -18.17
C TRP A 95 -9.53 22.00 -17.06
N ALA A 96 -9.06 20.76 -17.19
CA ALA A 96 -8.17 20.13 -16.22
C ALA A 96 -6.88 20.93 -16.05
N LYS A 97 -6.29 21.43 -17.14
CA LYS A 97 -5.11 22.28 -17.10
C LYS A 97 -5.36 23.59 -16.33
N GLU A 98 -6.49 24.27 -16.58
CA GLU A 98 -6.86 25.51 -15.86
C GLU A 98 -7.02 25.26 -14.35
N ILE A 99 -7.60 24.13 -13.97
CA ILE A 99 -7.69 23.72 -12.57
C ILE A 99 -6.30 23.50 -11.96
N LEU A 100 -5.41 22.77 -12.65
CA LEU A 100 -4.05 22.53 -12.15
C LEU A 100 -3.20 23.80 -12.09
N ASP A 101 -3.44 24.77 -12.97
CA ASP A 101 -2.81 26.10 -12.94
C ASP A 101 -3.31 26.93 -11.74
N THR A 102 -4.54 26.67 -11.26
CA THR A 102 -5.10 27.29 -10.04
C THR A 102 -4.50 26.69 -8.76
N TYR A 103 -4.15 25.40 -8.78
CA TYR A 103 -3.59 24.67 -7.64
C TYR A 103 -2.20 24.08 -7.93
N PRO A 104 -1.18 24.92 -8.22
CA PRO A 104 0.12 24.45 -8.70
C PRO A 104 0.94 23.67 -7.66
N ASN A 105 0.66 23.83 -6.37
CA ASN A 105 1.37 23.15 -5.28
C ASN A 105 0.53 22.02 -4.66
N CYS A 106 -0.42 21.46 -5.41
CA CYS A 106 -1.22 20.33 -4.97
C CYS A 106 -0.83 19.09 -5.77
N GLU A 107 0.29 18.46 -5.43
CA GLU A 107 0.84 17.31 -6.15
C GLU A 107 -0.14 16.14 -6.17
N GLN A 108 -0.92 15.97 -5.10
CA GLN A 108 -1.96 14.95 -5.01
C GLN A 108 -3.05 15.16 -6.08
N LEU A 109 -3.53 16.39 -6.27
CA LEU A 109 -4.51 16.70 -7.31
C LEU A 109 -3.89 16.52 -8.70
N ILE A 110 -2.68 17.04 -8.91
CA ILE A 110 -1.93 16.92 -10.16
C ILE A 110 -1.80 15.45 -10.57
N GLY A 111 -1.38 14.58 -9.66
CA GLY A 111 -1.22 13.15 -9.91
C GLY A 111 -2.53 12.45 -10.25
N GLN A 112 -3.63 12.77 -9.54
CA GLN A 112 -4.94 12.15 -9.79
C GLN A 112 -5.56 12.61 -11.13
N VAL A 113 -5.45 13.90 -11.45
CA VAL A 113 -5.89 14.44 -12.74
C VAL A 113 -5.10 13.82 -13.89
N ALA A 114 -3.77 13.75 -13.75
CA ALA A 114 -2.90 13.12 -14.73
C ALA A 114 -3.28 11.65 -14.98
N LEU A 115 -3.55 10.89 -13.91
CA LEU A 115 -3.95 9.49 -13.99
C LEU A 115 -5.24 9.29 -14.79
N LEU A 116 -6.30 10.03 -14.46
CA LEU A 116 -7.59 9.88 -15.16
C LEU A 116 -7.49 10.24 -16.65
N LEU A 117 -6.74 11.30 -16.97
CA LEU A 117 -6.53 11.71 -18.35
C LEU A 117 -5.68 10.68 -19.12
N ASP A 118 -4.67 10.09 -18.49
CA ASP A 118 -3.80 9.08 -19.12
C ASP A 118 -4.56 7.79 -19.43
N VAL A 119 -5.39 7.31 -18.49
CA VAL A 119 -6.24 6.13 -18.69
C VAL A 119 -7.16 6.34 -19.89
N GLN A 120 -7.86 7.47 -19.95
CA GLN A 120 -8.72 7.80 -21.08
C GLN A 120 -7.95 7.82 -22.42
N LEU A 121 -6.73 8.35 -22.39
CA LEU A 121 -5.89 8.48 -23.57
C LEU A 121 -5.36 7.12 -24.06
N LEU A 122 -5.26 6.12 -23.18
CA LEU A 122 -4.92 4.74 -23.55
C LEU A 122 -6.09 4.04 -24.23
N GLU A 123 -7.32 4.27 -23.79
CA GLU A 123 -8.52 3.61 -24.28
C GLU A 123 -9.06 4.22 -25.60
N GLN A 124 -8.87 5.52 -25.80
CA GLN A 124 -9.46 6.24 -26.94
C GLN A 124 -8.45 6.64 -28.01
N ALA A 125 -8.90 6.62 -29.27
CA ALA A 125 -8.18 7.17 -30.40
C ALA A 125 -8.33 8.71 -30.42
N VAL A 126 -7.51 9.40 -29.62
CA VAL A 126 -7.50 10.87 -29.53
C VAL A 126 -6.48 11.44 -30.52
N PRO A 127 -6.85 12.43 -31.37
CA PRO A 127 -5.91 13.14 -32.22
C PRO A 127 -4.82 13.86 -31.40
N ALA A 128 -3.58 13.94 -31.91
CA ALA A 128 -2.46 14.59 -31.22
C ALA A 128 -2.15 14.01 -29.81
N LYS A 129 -2.38 12.71 -29.63
CA LYS A 129 -2.12 11.95 -28.40
C LYS A 129 -0.76 12.25 -27.78
N GLU A 130 0.29 12.32 -28.59
CA GLU A 130 1.67 12.56 -28.14
C GLU A 130 1.82 13.91 -27.43
N THR A 131 1.06 14.92 -27.84
CA THR A 131 1.08 16.26 -27.22
C THR A 131 0.49 16.18 -25.80
N TYR A 132 -0.68 15.57 -25.65
CA TYR A 132 -1.31 15.38 -24.35
C TYR A 132 -0.45 14.51 -23.42
N GLN A 133 0.15 13.43 -23.94
CA GLN A 133 1.06 12.58 -23.19
C GLN A 133 2.25 13.36 -22.62
N LYS A 134 2.84 14.29 -23.38
CA LYS A 134 3.96 15.12 -22.88
C LYS A 134 3.55 16.02 -21.71
N HIS A 135 2.33 16.55 -21.73
CA HIS A 135 1.83 17.36 -20.62
C HIS A 135 1.54 16.51 -19.38
N ILE A 136 0.86 15.38 -19.56
CA ILE A 136 0.56 14.41 -18.49
C ILE A 136 1.86 13.90 -17.85
N HIS A 137 2.88 13.63 -18.66
CA HIS A 137 4.20 13.24 -18.17
C HIS A 137 4.80 14.26 -17.21
N ARG A 138 4.76 15.55 -17.58
CA ARG A 138 5.25 16.64 -16.72
C ARG A 138 4.44 16.76 -15.43
N TRP A 139 3.15 16.44 -15.47
CA TRP A 139 2.32 16.39 -14.27
C TRP A 139 2.73 15.25 -13.34
N TYR A 140 3.02 14.06 -13.88
CA TYR A 140 3.57 12.99 -13.05
C TYR A 140 4.95 13.34 -12.49
N GLU A 141 5.85 13.95 -13.27
CA GLU A 141 7.15 14.40 -12.78
C GLU A 141 7.00 15.37 -11.60
N ARG A 142 6.04 16.30 -11.65
CA ARG A 142 5.71 17.17 -10.51
C ARG A 142 5.14 16.38 -9.33
N ALA A 143 4.28 15.39 -9.59
CA ALA A 143 3.72 14.57 -8.53
C ALA A 143 4.79 13.73 -7.79
N LEU A 144 5.92 13.41 -8.44
CA LEU A 144 7.08 12.77 -7.80
C LEU A 144 7.78 13.66 -6.76
N GLU A 145 7.57 14.98 -6.80
CA GLU A 145 8.13 15.93 -5.83
C GLU A 145 7.29 16.02 -4.54
N SER A 146 6.14 15.33 -4.49
CA SER A 146 5.25 15.33 -3.33
C SER A 146 5.96 14.84 -2.07
N ARG A 147 5.59 15.39 -0.91
CA ARG A 147 6.03 14.86 0.39
C ARG A 147 5.30 13.58 0.77
N ASP A 148 4.12 13.35 0.22
CA ASP A 148 3.32 12.16 0.43
C ASP A 148 3.87 10.97 -0.38
N GLU A 149 4.15 9.86 0.31
CA GLU A 149 4.75 8.68 -0.31
C GLU A 149 3.80 8.02 -1.32
N ASP A 150 2.51 7.95 -1.01
CA ASP A 150 1.52 7.33 -1.88
C ASP A 150 1.38 8.09 -3.20
N THR A 151 1.37 9.42 -3.15
CA THR A 151 1.35 10.29 -4.32
C THR A 151 2.58 10.06 -5.21
N ARG A 152 3.79 10.00 -4.62
CA ARG A 152 5.01 9.69 -5.36
C ARG A 152 4.96 8.30 -5.98
N ASN A 153 4.52 7.29 -5.23
CA ASN A 153 4.45 5.90 -5.70
C ASN A 153 3.50 5.74 -6.89
N ARG A 154 2.32 6.38 -6.85
CA ARG A 154 1.35 6.35 -7.96
C ARG A 154 1.86 7.03 -9.21
N ALA A 155 2.53 8.17 -9.06
CA ALA A 155 3.16 8.88 -10.18
C ALA A 155 4.29 8.04 -10.80
N ALA A 156 5.13 7.43 -9.96
CA ALA A 156 6.20 6.54 -10.40
C ALA A 156 5.66 5.30 -11.12
N ASP A 157 4.56 4.73 -10.65
CA ASP A 157 3.90 3.59 -11.30
C ASP A 157 3.36 3.95 -12.70
N SER A 158 2.74 5.11 -12.81
CA SER A 158 2.20 5.60 -14.08
C SER A 158 3.32 5.85 -15.09
N LEU A 159 4.43 6.46 -14.65
CA LEU A 159 5.62 6.69 -15.47
C LEU A 159 6.34 5.37 -15.85
N PHE A 160 6.46 4.44 -14.91
CA PHE A 160 6.96 3.09 -15.17
C PHE A 160 6.16 2.42 -16.29
N GLY A 161 4.83 2.39 -16.16
CA GLY A 161 3.94 1.80 -17.17
C GLY A 161 4.06 2.49 -18.53
N PHE A 162 4.18 3.82 -18.54
CA PHE A 162 4.41 4.60 -19.76
C PHE A 162 5.68 4.17 -20.50
N TYR A 163 6.82 4.11 -19.80
CA TYR A 163 8.10 3.74 -20.42
C TYR A 163 8.16 2.26 -20.80
N VAL A 164 7.50 1.37 -20.05
CA VAL A 164 7.34 -0.04 -20.43
C VAL A 164 6.60 -0.17 -21.77
N ARG A 165 5.49 0.56 -21.97
CA ARG A 165 4.74 0.54 -23.24
C ARG A 165 5.54 1.10 -24.42
N LYS A 166 6.53 1.95 -24.15
CA LYS A 166 7.46 2.50 -25.14
C LYS A 166 8.72 1.65 -25.32
N GLU A 167 8.80 0.50 -24.64
CA GLU A 167 9.97 -0.40 -24.63
C GLU A 167 11.27 0.28 -24.15
N ALA A 168 11.14 1.38 -23.40
CA ALA A 168 12.25 2.13 -22.82
C ALA A 168 12.56 1.60 -21.41
N TYR A 169 13.03 0.35 -21.34
CA TYR A 169 13.14 -0.40 -20.08
C TYR A 169 14.12 0.21 -19.07
N GLU A 170 15.26 0.75 -19.50
CA GLU A 170 16.22 1.41 -18.60
C GLU A 170 15.58 2.63 -17.90
N LYS A 171 14.77 3.39 -18.64
CA LYS A 171 14.07 4.54 -18.10
C LYS A 171 12.95 4.10 -17.15
N ALA A 172 12.23 3.04 -17.48
CA ALA A 172 11.24 2.44 -16.58
C ALA A 172 11.90 1.96 -15.26
N GLU A 173 13.06 1.30 -15.34
CA GLU A 173 13.79 0.81 -14.16
C GLU A 173 14.14 1.93 -13.19
N SER A 174 14.49 3.12 -13.71
CA SER A 174 14.80 4.28 -12.87
C SER A 174 13.67 4.64 -11.90
N TYR A 175 12.40 4.41 -12.25
CA TYR A 175 11.27 4.73 -11.36
C TYR A 175 11.07 3.70 -10.23
N LEU A 176 11.75 2.55 -10.28
CA LEU A 176 11.66 1.56 -9.21
C LEU A 176 12.26 2.02 -7.88
N HIS A 177 13.09 3.08 -7.88
CA HIS A 177 13.65 3.65 -6.66
C HIS A 177 12.60 4.36 -5.79
N TYR A 178 11.44 4.73 -6.34
CA TYR A 178 10.37 5.38 -5.58
C TYR A 178 9.63 4.38 -4.69
N PHE A 179 9.61 3.10 -5.07
CA PHE A 179 8.96 2.06 -4.31
C PHE A 179 9.88 1.54 -3.20
N SER A 180 9.33 1.27 -2.01
CA SER A 180 10.06 0.62 -0.93
C SER A 180 10.60 -0.75 -1.34
N ASN A 181 11.80 -1.10 -0.86
CA ASN A 181 12.37 -2.44 -1.04
C ASN A 181 11.52 -3.55 -0.42
N GLN A 182 10.66 -3.22 0.54
CA GLN A 182 9.74 -4.16 1.17
C GLN A 182 8.43 -4.34 0.37
N ASN A 183 8.16 -3.49 -0.63
CA ASN A 183 6.97 -3.59 -1.47
C ASN A 183 7.16 -4.73 -2.50
N PRO A 184 6.36 -5.81 -2.45
CA PRO A 184 6.46 -6.90 -3.41
C PRO A 184 6.25 -6.45 -4.87
N GLU A 185 5.42 -5.43 -5.11
CA GLU A 185 5.15 -4.91 -6.45
C GLU A 185 6.42 -4.38 -7.13
N ARG A 186 7.34 -3.78 -6.37
CA ARG A 186 8.63 -3.32 -6.89
C ARG A 186 9.39 -4.48 -7.52
N LYS A 187 9.42 -5.63 -6.83
CA LYS A 187 10.15 -6.82 -7.27
C LYS A 187 9.47 -7.50 -8.45
N ILE A 188 8.13 -7.50 -8.49
CA ILE A 188 7.36 -7.97 -9.66
C ILE A 188 7.71 -7.12 -10.89
N LYS A 189 7.74 -5.80 -10.76
CA LYS A 189 8.10 -4.88 -11.85
C LYS A 189 9.56 -5.06 -12.28
N GLN A 190 10.47 -5.25 -11.34
CA GLN A 190 11.88 -5.52 -11.61
C GLN A 190 12.05 -6.83 -12.41
N ALA A 191 11.42 -7.92 -11.95
CA ALA A 191 11.44 -9.21 -12.64
C ALA A 191 10.87 -9.10 -14.05
N TYR A 192 9.80 -8.33 -14.23
CA TYR A 192 9.25 -8.04 -15.55
C TYR A 192 10.27 -7.34 -16.46
N LEU A 193 10.97 -6.32 -15.98
CA LEU A 193 12.00 -5.63 -16.77
C LEU A 193 13.15 -6.55 -17.14
N TYR A 194 13.59 -7.41 -16.21
CA TYR A 194 14.61 -8.43 -16.48
C TYR A 194 14.20 -9.37 -17.62
N SER A 195 12.93 -9.81 -17.62
CA SER A 195 12.38 -10.66 -18.69
C SER A 195 12.39 -9.98 -20.08
N LYS A 196 12.31 -8.65 -20.12
CA LYS A 196 12.29 -7.86 -21.36
C LYS A 196 13.68 -7.43 -21.84
N THR A 197 14.68 -7.46 -20.98
CA THR A 197 16.05 -6.99 -21.28
C THR A 197 17.04 -8.12 -21.52
N GLY A 198 16.57 -9.36 -21.68
CA GLY A 198 17.40 -10.55 -21.91
C GLY A 198 18.03 -11.13 -20.63
N ARG A 199 17.72 -10.56 -19.47
CA ARG A 199 18.17 -10.97 -18.13
C ARG A 199 17.25 -12.03 -17.54
N VAL A 200 17.07 -13.12 -18.29
CA VAL A 200 16.02 -14.11 -18.03
C VAL A 200 16.25 -14.85 -16.71
N ALA A 201 17.49 -15.21 -16.38
CA ALA A 201 17.83 -15.88 -15.14
C ALA A 201 17.49 -15.03 -13.91
N GLU A 202 17.81 -13.73 -13.94
CA GLU A 202 17.45 -12.84 -12.84
C GLU A 202 15.94 -12.61 -12.73
N ALA A 203 15.21 -12.67 -13.85
CA ALA A 203 13.75 -12.60 -13.85
C ALA A 203 13.14 -13.80 -13.12
N TYR A 204 13.58 -15.01 -13.45
CA TYR A 204 13.16 -16.24 -12.76
C TYR A 204 13.47 -16.16 -11.28
N GLN A 205 14.73 -15.90 -10.92
CA GLN A 205 15.14 -15.79 -9.52
C GLN A 205 14.26 -14.79 -8.74
N ALA A 206 13.97 -13.61 -9.31
CA ALA A 206 13.14 -12.62 -8.64
C ALA A 206 11.68 -13.08 -8.43
N TYR A 207 11.09 -13.81 -9.38
CA TYR A 207 9.75 -14.39 -9.24
C TYR A 207 9.73 -15.57 -8.27
N GLU A 208 10.74 -16.43 -8.28
CA GLU A 208 10.87 -17.55 -7.34
C GLU A 208 11.05 -17.05 -5.90
N GLU A 209 11.86 -16.01 -5.69
CA GLU A 209 12.01 -15.37 -4.39
C GLU A 209 10.69 -14.75 -3.90
N LEU A 210 9.82 -14.27 -4.81
CA LEU A 210 8.48 -13.81 -4.48
C LEU A 210 7.54 -14.95 -4.09
N LEU A 211 7.61 -16.10 -4.77
CA LEU A 211 6.87 -17.30 -4.40
C LEU A 211 7.28 -17.79 -3.01
N PHE A 212 8.58 -17.91 -2.77
CA PHE A 212 9.14 -18.38 -1.50
C PHE A 212 8.74 -17.46 -0.33
N SER A 213 8.94 -16.14 -0.48
CA SER A 213 8.52 -15.17 0.56
C SER A 213 7.00 -15.07 0.71
N GLY A 214 6.25 -15.31 -0.36
CA GLY A 214 4.79 -15.44 -0.34
C GLY A 214 4.32 -16.63 0.51
N TYR A 215 4.93 -17.81 0.31
CA TYR A 215 4.70 -18.99 1.14
C TYR A 215 4.94 -18.68 2.62
N GLN A 216 6.10 -18.10 2.95
CA GLN A 216 6.46 -17.78 4.34
C GLN A 216 5.41 -16.88 4.99
N ARG A 217 4.95 -15.84 4.27
CA ARG A 217 3.92 -14.92 4.76
C ARG A 217 2.57 -15.63 4.96
N MET A 218 2.15 -16.43 3.99
CA MET A 218 0.88 -17.17 4.08
C MET A 218 0.92 -18.19 5.22
N SER A 219 2.00 -18.97 5.35
CA SER A 219 2.17 -19.95 6.42
C SER A 219 2.10 -19.28 7.80
N MET A 220 2.78 -18.14 7.97
CA MET A 220 2.69 -17.34 9.20
C MET A 220 1.25 -16.89 9.50
N VAL A 221 0.51 -16.41 8.49
CA VAL A 221 -0.88 -15.98 8.67
C VAL A 221 -1.80 -17.14 9.01
N PHE A 222 -1.63 -18.31 8.38
CA PHE A 222 -2.36 -19.53 8.72
C PHE A 222 -2.14 -19.91 10.19
N GLN A 223 -0.89 -19.86 10.67
CA GLN A 223 -0.58 -20.13 12.08
C GLN A 223 -1.29 -19.15 13.02
N GLN A 224 -1.29 -17.85 12.72
CA GLN A 224 -1.97 -16.86 13.57
C GLN A 224 -3.50 -17.06 13.58
N LEU A 225 -4.09 -17.38 12.44
CA LEU A 225 -5.52 -17.69 12.35
C LEU A 225 -5.87 -18.97 13.11
N TYR A 226 -4.98 -19.98 13.09
CA TYR A 226 -5.14 -21.21 13.85
C TYR A 226 -5.16 -20.93 15.35
N LEU A 227 -4.18 -20.16 15.85
CA LEU A 227 -4.11 -19.77 17.27
C LEU A 227 -5.37 -19.01 17.72
N LEU A 228 -5.92 -18.14 16.87
CA LEU A 228 -7.20 -17.47 17.15
C LEU A 228 -8.38 -18.45 17.15
N ALA A 229 -8.44 -19.38 16.20
CA ALA A 229 -9.50 -20.40 16.16
C ALA A 229 -9.47 -21.29 17.41
N MET A 230 -8.29 -21.63 17.91
CA MET A 230 -8.12 -22.36 19.17
C MET A 230 -8.60 -21.55 20.37
N LYS A 231 -8.30 -20.25 20.41
CA LYS A 231 -8.77 -19.34 21.47
C LYS A 231 -10.29 -19.17 21.48
N ASP A 232 -10.91 -19.19 20.31
CA ASP A 232 -12.36 -19.11 20.13
C ASP A 232 -13.07 -20.48 20.29
N GLU A 233 -12.33 -21.53 20.67
CA GLU A 233 -12.81 -22.92 20.78
C GLU A 233 -13.46 -23.45 19.49
N ASN A 234 -13.08 -22.89 18.33
CA ASN A 234 -13.63 -23.25 17.03
C ASN A 234 -12.81 -24.38 16.39
N ASN A 235 -13.02 -25.59 16.89
CA ASN A 235 -12.30 -26.79 16.45
C ASN A 235 -12.42 -27.04 14.94
N ALA A 236 -13.61 -26.87 14.36
CA ALA A 236 -13.81 -27.08 12.92
C ALA A 236 -12.94 -26.15 12.06
N LYS A 237 -12.80 -24.88 12.48
CA LYS A 237 -11.93 -23.91 11.80
C LYS A 237 -10.46 -24.22 12.04
N ALA A 238 -10.07 -24.62 13.24
CA ALA A 238 -8.68 -25.01 13.55
C ALA A 238 -8.21 -26.16 12.64
N HIS A 239 -9.02 -27.22 12.51
CA HIS A 239 -8.76 -28.33 11.60
C HIS A 239 -8.61 -27.90 10.14
N LEU A 240 -9.53 -27.06 9.67
CA LEU A 240 -9.49 -26.54 8.31
C LEU A 240 -8.19 -25.77 8.04
N LEU A 241 -7.76 -24.92 8.98
CA LEU A 241 -6.56 -24.09 8.83
C LEU A 241 -5.28 -24.93 8.78
N ILE A 242 -5.13 -25.92 9.67
CA ILE A 242 -3.98 -26.84 9.67
C ILE A 242 -3.94 -27.65 8.37
N LYS A 243 -5.07 -28.19 7.94
CA LYS A 243 -5.16 -28.90 6.66
C LYS A 243 -4.73 -28.00 5.49
N LYS A 244 -5.18 -26.75 5.47
CA LYS A 244 -4.80 -25.78 4.43
C LYS A 244 -3.32 -25.40 4.48
N GLN A 245 -2.74 -25.30 5.66
CA GLN A 245 -1.30 -25.03 5.83
C GLN A 245 -0.44 -26.20 5.32
N SER A 246 -0.83 -27.44 5.60
CA SER A 246 -0.16 -28.64 5.07
C SER A 246 -0.28 -28.73 3.54
N GLU A 247 -1.48 -28.49 2.98
CA GLU A 247 -1.69 -28.41 1.53
C GLU A 247 -0.86 -27.28 0.88
N LEU A 248 -0.69 -26.15 1.58
CA LEU A 248 0.14 -25.04 1.12
C LEU A 248 1.62 -25.44 1.06
N ALA A 249 2.15 -26.13 2.07
CA ALA A 249 3.53 -26.61 2.06
C ALA A 249 3.80 -27.56 0.89
N LYS A 250 2.84 -28.46 0.59
CA LYS A 250 2.89 -29.34 -0.60
C LYS A 250 2.90 -28.55 -1.91
N LEU A 251 1.98 -27.60 -2.04
CA LEU A 251 1.84 -26.79 -3.25
C LEU A 251 3.11 -25.99 -3.56
N PHE A 252 3.83 -25.56 -2.53
CA PHE A 252 5.08 -24.79 -2.65
C PHE A 252 6.33 -25.66 -2.55
N GLU A 253 6.20 -26.99 -2.65
CA GLU A 253 7.29 -27.96 -2.63
C GLU A 253 8.25 -27.78 -1.43
N MET A 254 7.69 -27.46 -0.26
CA MET A 254 8.49 -27.13 0.93
C MET A 254 9.13 -28.34 1.61
N GLY A 255 8.68 -29.55 1.27
CA GLY A 255 9.20 -30.81 1.80
C GLY A 255 8.48 -31.28 3.06
N GLU A 256 8.69 -32.57 3.37
CA GLU A 256 7.92 -33.35 4.35
C GLU A 256 7.85 -32.68 5.72
N TYR A 257 8.95 -32.11 6.22
CA TYR A 257 9.00 -31.43 7.51
C TYR A 257 7.94 -30.34 7.63
N HIS A 258 7.81 -29.48 6.62
CA HIS A 258 6.87 -28.34 6.63
C HIS A 258 5.42 -28.79 6.39
N GLU A 259 5.22 -29.97 5.80
CA GLU A 259 3.88 -30.55 5.59
C GLU A 259 3.30 -31.15 6.87
N VAL A 260 4.15 -31.70 7.73
CA VAL A 260 3.74 -32.41 8.96
C VAL A 260 3.83 -31.54 10.21
N SER A 261 4.71 -30.54 10.25
CA SER A 261 4.98 -29.77 11.47
C SER A 261 3.75 -29.05 12.04
N SER A 262 2.85 -28.59 11.17
CA SER A 262 1.64 -27.87 11.59
C SER A 262 0.60 -28.78 12.27
N ASP A 263 0.64 -30.10 12.05
CA ASP A 263 -0.34 -31.03 12.63
C ASP A 263 -0.13 -31.27 14.13
N LEU A 264 1.09 -31.04 14.62
CA LEU A 264 1.46 -31.32 16.00
C LEU A 264 0.64 -30.50 16.99
N ASP A 265 0.50 -29.19 16.75
CA ASP A 265 -0.26 -28.29 17.64
C ASP A 265 -1.72 -28.75 17.78
N LEU A 266 -2.31 -29.25 16.69
CA LEU A 266 -3.69 -29.73 16.69
C LEU A 266 -3.82 -31.05 17.45
N ALA A 267 -2.93 -32.01 17.19
CA ALA A 267 -2.94 -33.29 17.89
C ALA A 267 -2.78 -33.11 19.42
N ILE A 268 -1.93 -32.17 19.84
CA ILE A 268 -1.75 -31.80 21.25
C ILE A 268 -3.03 -31.20 21.83
N ALA A 269 -3.65 -30.25 21.12
CA ALA A 269 -4.86 -29.59 21.58
C ALA A 269 -6.04 -30.57 21.74
N GLU A 270 -6.14 -31.58 20.87
CA GLU A 270 -7.15 -32.64 20.94
C GLU A 270 -6.84 -33.71 21.98
N LYS A 271 -5.64 -33.69 22.58
CA LYS A 271 -5.12 -34.75 23.46
C LYS A 271 -5.14 -36.13 22.80
N ASP A 272 -4.91 -36.19 21.50
CA ASP A 272 -4.75 -37.44 20.75
C ASP A 272 -3.32 -37.95 20.92
N ALA A 273 -3.13 -38.92 21.81
CA ALA A 273 -1.81 -39.42 22.18
C ALA A 273 -1.08 -40.09 21.01
N GLU A 274 -1.79 -40.93 20.25
CA GLU A 274 -1.17 -41.66 19.15
C GLU A 274 -0.81 -40.72 18.00
N ARG A 275 -1.72 -39.81 17.62
CA ARG A 275 -1.45 -38.83 16.56
C ARG A 275 -0.33 -37.88 16.95
N THR A 276 -0.28 -37.45 18.21
CA THR A 276 0.80 -36.57 18.70
C THR A 276 2.16 -37.24 18.55
N VAL A 277 2.29 -38.49 19.02
CA VAL A 277 3.56 -39.21 18.96
C VAL A 277 3.93 -39.58 17.52
N GLU A 278 2.97 -39.99 16.70
CA GLU A 278 3.19 -40.26 15.28
C GLU A 278 3.68 -39.00 14.53
N THR A 279 3.09 -37.83 14.81
CA THR A 279 3.52 -36.57 14.21
C THR A 279 4.91 -36.15 14.72
N MET A 280 5.23 -36.35 16.00
CA MET A 280 6.59 -36.11 16.53
C MET A 280 7.64 -36.97 15.81
N GLU A 281 7.38 -38.26 15.64
CA GLU A 281 8.27 -39.18 14.92
C GLU A 281 8.48 -38.75 13.47
N LYS A 282 7.41 -38.35 12.76
CA LYS A 282 7.49 -37.83 11.39
C LYS A 282 8.30 -36.54 11.31
N ILE A 283 8.12 -35.63 12.27
CA ILE A 283 8.92 -34.40 12.35
C ILE A 283 10.40 -34.77 12.50
N ILE A 284 10.76 -35.61 13.46
CA ILE A 284 12.16 -36.04 13.69
C ILE A 284 12.74 -36.72 12.44
N ALA A 285 12.00 -37.62 11.81
CA ALA A 285 12.44 -38.33 10.61
C ALA A 285 12.69 -37.39 9.41
N SER A 286 11.98 -36.25 9.36
CA SER A 286 12.06 -35.27 8.27
C SER A 286 13.00 -34.09 8.56
N VAL A 287 13.56 -33.95 9.77
CA VAL A 287 14.50 -32.85 10.11
C VAL A 287 15.73 -32.82 9.21
N ALA A 288 16.30 -33.99 8.87
CA ALA A 288 17.44 -34.08 7.94
C ALA A 288 17.11 -33.56 6.53
N LYS A 289 15.82 -33.48 6.20
CA LYS A 289 15.24 -33.03 4.93
C LYS A 289 14.54 -31.68 5.05
N ILE A 290 14.78 -30.94 6.14
CA ILE A 290 14.11 -29.66 6.42
C ILE A 290 14.31 -28.61 5.31
N ASN A 291 15.37 -28.76 4.52
CA ASN A 291 15.75 -27.92 3.39
C ASN A 291 15.61 -28.59 2.02
N ASP A 292 14.85 -29.68 1.89
CA ASP A 292 14.61 -30.32 0.59
C ASP A 292 14.02 -29.33 -0.44
N PHE A 293 13.28 -28.33 0.03
CA PHE A 293 12.79 -27.23 -0.81
C PHE A 293 13.89 -26.47 -1.55
N THR A 294 15.14 -26.49 -1.06
CA THR A 294 16.28 -25.85 -1.74
C THR A 294 16.70 -26.59 -3.02
N HIS A 295 16.19 -27.81 -3.22
CA HIS A 295 16.39 -28.64 -4.40
C HIS A 295 15.12 -28.80 -5.25
N SER A 296 14.04 -28.10 -4.89
CA SER A 296 12.78 -28.11 -5.63
C SER A 296 12.93 -27.44 -7.00
N THR A 297 12.25 -28.00 -8.01
CA THR A 297 12.17 -27.41 -9.34
C THR A 297 11.44 -26.06 -9.34
N LEU A 298 10.65 -25.76 -8.32
CA LEU A 298 9.94 -24.48 -8.16
C LEU A 298 10.89 -23.32 -7.86
N TYR A 299 12.09 -23.58 -7.33
CA TYR A 299 13.07 -22.56 -6.92
C TYR A 299 14.43 -22.77 -7.61
N GLU A 300 14.44 -23.27 -8.85
CA GLU A 300 15.64 -23.72 -9.55
C GLU A 300 16.69 -22.61 -9.79
N HIS A 301 16.29 -21.34 -9.80
CA HIS A 301 17.16 -20.18 -10.00
C HIS A 301 17.53 -19.47 -8.70
N MET A 302 16.99 -19.91 -7.55
CA MET A 302 17.36 -19.37 -6.25
C MET A 302 18.67 -19.97 -5.75
N THR A 303 19.49 -19.13 -5.11
CA THR A 303 20.67 -19.60 -4.37
C THR A 303 20.36 -19.63 -2.88
N PHE A 304 20.32 -20.82 -2.31
CA PHE A 304 20.16 -21.00 -0.86
C PHE A 304 21.53 -21.13 -0.19
N LYS A 305 21.60 -20.70 1.08
CA LYS A 305 22.78 -20.98 1.91
C LYS A 305 22.79 -22.46 2.27
N GLU A 306 23.96 -23.10 2.17
CA GLU A 306 24.13 -24.46 2.66
C GLU A 306 23.81 -24.53 4.15
N ILE A 307 23.04 -25.53 4.52
CA ILE A 307 22.76 -25.83 5.91
C ILE A 307 23.87 -26.76 6.39
N ASP A 308 24.66 -26.31 7.36
CA ASP A 308 25.69 -27.14 7.96
C ASP A 308 25.09 -28.21 8.88
N SER A 309 25.84 -29.29 9.10
CA SER A 309 25.44 -30.39 9.97
C SER A 309 25.22 -29.96 11.43
N ASN A 310 25.86 -28.87 11.89
CA ASN A 310 25.71 -28.39 13.26
C ASN A 310 24.34 -27.76 13.46
N PHE A 311 23.79 -27.07 12.45
CA PHE A 311 22.45 -26.52 12.49
C PHE A 311 21.40 -27.62 12.57
N VAL A 312 21.51 -28.66 11.72
CA VAL A 312 20.58 -29.81 11.74
C VAL A 312 20.65 -30.53 13.09
N ASN A 313 21.86 -30.77 13.62
CA ASN A 313 22.03 -31.36 14.95
C ASN A 313 21.41 -30.48 16.05
N GLY A 314 21.58 -29.16 15.97
CA GLY A 314 20.95 -28.21 16.90
C GLY A 314 19.41 -28.23 16.82
N LEU A 315 18.83 -28.46 15.63
CA LEU A 315 17.38 -28.63 15.48
C LEU A 315 16.90 -29.92 16.15
N TYR A 316 17.59 -31.04 15.94
CA TYR A 316 17.30 -32.29 16.66
C TYR A 316 17.35 -32.06 18.17
N GLU A 317 18.41 -31.44 18.69
CA GLU A 317 18.55 -31.17 20.11
C GLU A 317 17.41 -30.31 20.67
N ASN A 318 16.98 -29.29 19.92
CA ASN A 318 15.87 -28.43 20.31
C ASN A 318 14.53 -29.17 20.30
N LEU A 319 14.24 -29.97 19.27
CA LEU A 319 13.00 -30.75 19.18
C LEU A 319 12.90 -31.77 20.31
N PHE A 320 13.98 -32.51 20.59
CA PHE A 320 14.00 -33.44 21.72
C PHE A 320 13.78 -32.71 23.05
N ARG A 321 14.40 -31.54 23.25
CA ARG A 321 14.16 -30.73 24.45
C ARG A 321 12.69 -30.30 24.57
N MET A 322 12.08 -29.88 23.45
CA MET A 322 10.66 -29.50 23.42
C MET A 322 9.75 -30.68 23.73
N PHE A 323 9.97 -31.83 23.09
CA PHE A 323 9.13 -33.01 23.29
C PHE A 323 9.30 -33.66 24.68
N SER A 324 10.41 -33.35 25.35
CA SER A 324 10.67 -33.76 26.74
C SER A 324 10.07 -32.80 27.79
N ASP A 325 9.40 -31.72 27.37
CA ASP A 325 8.79 -30.78 28.30
C ASP A 325 7.61 -31.42 29.04
N GLU A 326 7.79 -31.68 30.34
CA GLU A 326 6.77 -32.33 31.15
C GLU A 326 5.54 -31.44 31.38
N GLU A 327 5.68 -30.11 31.34
CA GLU A 327 4.52 -29.21 31.49
C GLU A 327 3.53 -29.42 30.32
N THR A 328 4.05 -29.54 29.10
CA THR A 328 3.23 -29.73 27.90
C THR A 328 2.81 -31.20 27.69
N PHE A 329 3.70 -32.17 27.95
CA PHE A 329 3.54 -33.57 27.53
C PHE A 329 3.34 -34.57 28.66
N SER A 330 3.13 -34.12 29.91
CA SER A 330 2.88 -35.03 31.05
C SER A 330 1.76 -36.05 30.85
N TRP A 331 0.78 -35.74 29.99
CA TRP A 331 -0.34 -36.62 29.64
C TRP A 331 0.06 -37.79 28.70
N LEU A 332 1.26 -37.75 28.10
CA LEU A 332 1.84 -38.83 27.29
C LEU A 332 2.70 -39.81 28.10
N LYS A 333 2.85 -39.62 29.42
CA LYS A 333 3.78 -40.40 30.26
C LYS A 333 3.56 -41.92 30.23
N THR A 334 2.37 -42.40 29.87
CA THR A 334 2.07 -43.83 29.75
C THR A 334 2.27 -44.38 28.34
N ASN A 335 2.56 -43.54 27.34
CA ASN A 335 2.79 -43.94 25.97
C ASN A 335 4.24 -44.42 25.78
N GLU A 336 4.41 -45.70 25.44
CA GLU A 336 5.73 -46.32 25.31
C GLU A 336 6.58 -45.69 24.19
N ARG A 337 5.95 -45.33 23.05
CA ARG A 337 6.66 -44.69 21.92
C ARG A 337 7.17 -43.31 22.30
N TRP A 338 6.37 -42.53 23.03
CA TRP A 338 6.82 -41.23 23.56
C TRP A 338 7.99 -41.39 24.53
N GLN A 339 7.93 -42.34 25.46
CA GLN A 339 9.02 -42.61 26.40
C GLN A 339 10.33 -42.99 25.68
N VAL A 340 10.25 -43.80 24.62
CA VAL A 340 11.41 -44.11 23.77
C VAL A 340 11.92 -42.84 23.10
N LEU A 341 11.04 -42.06 22.49
CA LEU A 341 11.37 -40.84 21.75
C LEU A 341 12.10 -39.79 22.62
N VAL A 342 11.65 -39.57 23.87
CA VAL A 342 12.29 -38.61 24.78
C VAL A 342 13.41 -39.23 25.61
N GLY A 343 13.44 -40.55 25.74
CA GLY A 343 14.41 -41.33 26.51
C GLY A 343 15.70 -41.66 25.77
N ASP A 344 15.72 -41.56 24.43
CA ASP A 344 16.86 -41.94 23.55
C ASP A 344 18.06 -40.98 23.59
N ARG A 345 18.30 -40.34 24.74
CA ARG A 345 19.52 -39.57 25.06
C ARG A 345 20.46 -40.32 26.02
N ARG A 346 20.45 -41.66 26.01
CA ARG A 346 21.46 -42.46 26.74
C ARG A 346 22.46 -43.10 25.82
#